data_AF-A0A3F3H9D9-F1
#
_entry.id   AF-A0A3F3H9D9-F1
#
_cell.length_a   1.000
_cell.length_b   1.000
_cell.length_c   1.000
_cell.angle_alpha   90.00
_cell.angle_beta   90.00
_cell.angle_gamma   90.00
#
_symmetry.space_group_name_H-M   'P 1'
#
loop_
_entity.id
_entity.type
_entity.pdbx_description
1 polymer ?
#
loop_
_entity_poly.entity_id
_entity_poly.type
_entity_poly.pdbx_seq_one_letter_code
_entity_poly.pdbx_strand_id
1 'polypeptide(L)'
;MKKDVQHELSIIFKLLGSERRLAILALLREKPCSVSEIVDQLSMEQSAVSHQLQMLREAQVVTVEKVGRSVYYQLNDSHILTLLNNAEHHVDHVLRQMSHAEAVAEEQAEAKKNHQ
;
A
#
# COMPACT_ATOMS: atom_id res chain seq x y z
N MET A 1 3.66 20.10 -21.65
CA MET A 1 4.85 19.44 -21.10
C MET A 1 4.46 18.01 -20.73
N LYS A 2 5.05 16.99 -21.36
CA LYS A 2 4.89 15.61 -20.87
C LYS A 2 5.61 15.56 -19.53
N LYS A 3 4.89 15.30 -18.44
CA LYS A 3 5.53 15.00 -17.16
C LYS A 3 6.48 13.82 -17.38
N ASP A 4 7.72 13.95 -16.93
CA ASP A 4 8.68 12.87 -17.00
C ASP A 4 8.19 11.74 -16.09
N VAL A 5 7.77 10.63 -16.71
CA VAL A 5 7.25 9.46 -16.00
C VAL A 5 8.27 8.94 -14.99
N GLN A 6 9.58 9.04 -15.29
CA GLN A 6 10.62 8.60 -14.35
C GLN A 6 10.67 9.49 -13.10
N HIS A 7 10.45 10.79 -13.27
CA HIS A 7 10.40 11.74 -12.16
C HIS A 7 9.19 11.47 -11.24
N GLU A 8 8.00 11.32 -11.82
CA GLU A 8 6.77 11.00 -11.07
C GLU A 8 6.89 9.64 -10.37
N LEU A 9 7.47 8.64 -11.04
CA LEU A 9 7.74 7.32 -10.45
C LEU A 9 8.71 7.42 -9.25
N SER A 10 9.75 8.24 -9.35
CA SER A 10 10.68 8.49 -8.23
C SER A 10 9.97 9.11 -7.02
N ILE A 11 9.02 10.03 -7.24
CA ILE A 11 8.22 10.62 -6.17
C ILE A 11 7.38 9.54 -5.47
N ILE A 12 6.69 8.70 -6.25
CA ILE A 12 5.88 7.59 -5.70
C ILE A 12 6.77 6.65 -4.88
N PHE A 13 7.90 6.19 -5.41
CA PHE A 13 8.77 5.27 -4.67
C PHE A 13 9.40 5.89 -3.41
N LYS A 14 9.77 7.18 -3.44
CA LYS A 14 10.23 7.88 -2.22
C LYS A 14 9.13 7.94 -1.16
N LEU A 15 7.88 8.10 -1.58
CA LEU A 15 6.75 8.09 -0.67
C LEU A 15 6.51 6.68 -0.09
N LEU A 16 6.51 5.64 -0.93
CA LEU A 16 6.28 4.26 -0.49
C LEU A 16 7.47 3.68 0.31
N GLY A 17 8.69 4.21 0.17
CA GLY A 17 9.88 3.73 0.88
C GLY A 17 9.96 4.04 2.38
N SER A 18 8.83 4.27 3.07
CA SER A 18 8.78 4.52 4.52
C SER A 18 7.95 3.47 5.23
N GLU A 19 8.55 2.78 6.20
CA GLU A 19 7.92 1.73 7.01
C GLU A 19 6.58 2.17 7.63
N ARG A 20 6.54 3.36 8.24
CA ARG A 20 5.30 3.90 8.85
C ARG A 20 4.18 4.09 7.83
N ARG A 21 4.51 4.57 6.62
CA ARG A 21 3.52 4.75 5.55
C ARG A 21 3.07 3.41 4.99
N LEU A 22 3.97 2.45 4.82
CA LEU A 22 3.62 1.09 4.43
C LEU A 22 2.68 0.44 5.46
N ALA A 23 2.91 0.65 6.76
CA ALA A 23 1.99 0.18 7.80
C ALA A 23 0.59 0.79 7.69
N ILE A 24 0.48 2.10 7.42
CA ILE A 24 -0.83 2.74 7.15
C ILE A 24 -1.49 2.12 5.91
N LEU A 25 -0.75 1.96 4.82
CA LEU A 25 -1.27 1.41 3.57
C LEU A 25 -1.72 -0.06 3.73
N ALA A 26 -1.03 -0.84 4.56
CA ALA A 26 -1.42 -2.20 4.90
C ALA A 26 -2.79 -2.25 5.60
N LEU A 27 -3.07 -1.32 6.53
CA LEU A 27 -4.40 -1.20 7.14
C LEU A 27 -5.47 -0.79 6.13
N LEU A 28 -5.16 0.20 5.27
CA LEU A 28 -6.09 0.70 4.26
C LEU A 28 -6.38 -0.30 3.14
N ARG A 29 -5.53 -1.32 2.97
CA ARG A 29 -5.75 -2.45 2.07
C ARG A 29 -6.90 -3.33 2.53
N GLU A 30 -7.07 -3.50 3.84
CA GLU A 30 -8.11 -4.38 4.39
C GLU A 30 -9.48 -3.72 4.34
N LYS A 31 -9.55 -2.43 4.68
CA LYS A 31 -10.78 -1.65 4.67
C LYS A 31 -10.50 -0.14 4.74
N PRO A 32 -11.48 0.70 4.39
CA PRO A 32 -11.42 2.13 4.71
C PRO A 32 -11.30 2.36 6.22
N CYS A 33 -10.40 3.24 6.64
CA CYS A 33 -10.15 3.55 8.06
C CYS A 33 -10.14 5.06 8.31
N SER A 34 -10.65 5.45 9.47
CA SER A 34 -10.52 6.81 10.00
C SER A 34 -9.12 7.05 10.61
N VAL A 35 -8.78 8.32 10.82
CA VAL A 35 -7.51 8.69 11.47
C VAL A 35 -7.39 8.04 12.86
N SER A 36 -8.48 8.03 13.63
CA SER A 36 -8.51 7.41 14.97
C SER A 36 -8.26 5.91 14.91
N GLU A 37 -8.91 5.18 13.99
CA GLU A 37 -8.66 3.74 13.82
C GLU A 37 -7.20 3.44 13.45
N ILE A 38 -6.56 4.28 12.64
CA ILE A 38 -5.15 4.11 12.27
C ILE A 38 -4.24 4.40 13.47
N VAL A 39 -4.53 5.45 14.24
CA VAL A 39 -3.81 5.78 15.49
C VAL A 39 -3.86 4.62 16.47
N ASP A 40 -5.06 4.07 16.69
CA ASP A 40 -5.29 2.99 17.65
C ASP A 40 -4.57 1.71 17.22
N GLN A 41 -4.62 1.36 15.93
CA GLN A 41 -4.00 0.14 15.42
C GLN A 41 -2.47 0.22 15.32
N LEU A 42 -1.91 1.38 14.95
CA LEU A 42 -0.47 1.54 14.78
C LEU A 42 0.24 2.13 16.00
N SER A 43 -0.50 2.50 17.06
CA SER A 43 0.03 3.17 18.25
C SER A 43 0.87 4.41 17.90
N MET A 44 0.39 5.19 16.92
CA MET A 44 1.08 6.38 16.40
C MET A 44 0.38 7.66 16.85
N GLU A 45 1.14 8.74 17.05
CA GLU A 45 0.57 10.06 17.33
C GLU A 45 -0.38 10.54 16.21
N GLN A 46 -1.54 11.07 16.59
CA GLN A 46 -2.58 11.51 15.66
C GLN A 46 -2.09 12.57 14.65
N SER A 47 -1.22 13.49 15.10
CA SER A 47 -0.61 14.50 14.24
C SER A 47 0.30 13.87 13.19
N ALA A 48 1.05 12.83 13.55
CA ALA A 48 1.92 12.10 12.63
C ALA A 48 1.12 11.32 11.58
N VAL A 49 0.05 10.64 12.00
CA VAL A 49 -0.86 9.92 11.07
C VAL A 49 -1.52 10.90 10.11
N SER A 50 -2.05 12.01 10.62
CA SER A 50 -2.72 13.03 9.79
C SER A 50 -1.77 13.62 8.74
N HIS A 51 -0.53 13.91 9.13
CA HIS A 51 0.49 14.42 8.22
C HIS A 51 0.85 13.40 7.14
N GLN A 52 1.00 12.12 7.50
CA GLN A 52 1.27 11.05 6.52
C GLN A 52 0.11 10.86 5.54
N LEU A 53 -1.13 10.84 6.02
CA LEU A 53 -2.31 10.73 5.17
C LEU A 53 -2.47 11.92 4.24
N GLN A 54 -2.11 13.13 4.68
CA GLN A 54 -2.09 14.31 3.82
C GLN A 54 -1.11 14.13 2.66
N MET A 55 0.14 13.74 2.94
CA MET A 55 1.15 13.49 1.90
C MET A 55 0.71 12.39 0.93
N LEU A 56 0.16 11.28 1.45
CA LEU A 56 -0.37 10.19 0.64
C LEU A 56 -1.53 10.65 -0.26
N ARG A 57 -2.39 11.53 0.23
CA ARG A 57 -3.51 12.10 -0.54
C ARG A 57 -3.02 13.05 -1.64
N GLU A 58 -2.06 13.91 -1.32
CA GLU A 58 -1.46 14.84 -2.29
C GLU A 58 -0.77 14.09 -3.44
N ALA A 59 -0.17 12.93 -3.14
CA ALA A 59 0.41 12.03 -4.13
C ALA A 59 -0.59 11.07 -4.80
N GLN A 60 -1.90 11.22 -4.55
CA GLN A 60 -2.95 10.36 -5.11
C GLN A 60 -2.77 8.86 -4.80
N VAL A 61 -2.16 8.52 -3.67
CA VAL A 61 -2.04 7.12 -3.21
C VAL A 61 -3.28 6.69 -2.42
N VAL A 62 -3.91 7.63 -1.72
CA VAL A 62 -5.13 7.41 -0.95
C VAL A 62 -6.20 8.41 -1.34
N THR A 63 -7.46 8.01 -1.22
CA THR A 63 -8.63 8.89 -1.29
C THR A 63 -9.25 9.05 0.10
N VAL A 64 -10.16 10.01 0.19
CA VAL A 64 -10.85 10.33 1.42
C VAL A 64 -12.34 10.49 1.14
N GLU A 65 -13.16 9.89 1.98
CA GLU A 65 -14.62 9.97 1.92
C GLU A 65 -15.16 10.44 3.28
N LYS A 66 -16.14 11.34 3.24
CA LYS A 66 -16.84 11.80 4.44
C LYS A 66 -18.13 11.02 4.62
N VAL A 67 -18.20 10.26 5.71
CA VAL A 67 -19.37 9.47 6.10
C VAL A 67 -19.94 10.06 7.39
N GLY A 68 -21.03 10.82 7.25
CA GLY A 68 -21.63 11.56 8.36
C GLY A 68 -20.67 12.61 8.94
N ARG A 69 -20.25 12.41 10.19
CA ARG A 69 -19.30 13.29 10.90
C ARG A 69 -17.85 12.79 10.82
N SER A 70 -17.64 11.59 10.30
CA SER A 70 -16.33 10.94 10.24
C SER A 70 -15.72 11.03 8.84
N VAL A 71 -14.40 10.95 8.80
CA VAL A 71 -13.60 10.99 7.58
C VAL A 71 -12.84 9.68 7.50
N TYR A 72 -13.03 8.96 6.40
CA TYR A 72 -12.40 7.66 6.14
C TYR A 72 -11.45 7.77 4.96
N TYR A 73 -10.30 7.14 5.10
CA TYR A 73 -9.27 7.02 4.07
C TYR A 73 -9.31 5.61 3.49
N GLN A 74 -8.95 5.49 2.22
CA GLN A 74 -8.80 4.21 1.52
C GLN A 74 -7.76 4.33 0.41
N LEU A 75 -7.26 3.22 -0.11
CA LEU A 75 -6.37 3.24 -1.29
C LEU A 75 -7.09 3.88 -2.48
N ASN A 76 -6.36 4.65 -3.30
CA ASN A 76 -6.95 5.40 -4.40
C ASN A 76 -7.44 4.49 -5.53
N ASP A 77 -6.62 3.54 -5.97
CA ASP A 77 -6.96 2.64 -7.06
C ASP A 77 -6.35 1.24 -6.89
N SER A 78 -6.74 0.34 -7.80
CA SER A 78 -6.22 -1.03 -7.86
C SER A 78 -4.76 -1.12 -8.27
N HIS A 79 -4.18 -0.10 -8.91
CA HIS A 79 -2.77 -0.10 -9.31
C HIS A 79 -1.86 0.02 -8.09
N ILE A 80 -2.20 0.89 -7.13
CA ILE A 80 -1.46 0.99 -5.85
C ILE A 80 -1.51 -0.33 -5.10
N LEU A 81 -2.68 -0.96 -5.02
CA LEU A 81 -2.84 -2.27 -4.39
C LEU A 81 -1.96 -3.34 -5.06
N THR A 82 -2.00 -3.40 -6.40
CA THR A 82 -1.20 -4.36 -7.17
C THR A 82 0.30 -4.13 -6.97
N LEU A 83 0.74 -2.87 -6.92
CA LEU A 83 2.14 -2.51 -6.66
C LEU A 83 2.61 -2.98 -5.28
N LEU A 84 1.81 -2.74 -4.23
CA LEU A 84 2.13 -3.16 -2.86
C LEU A 84 2.20 -4.69 -2.76
N ASN A 85 1.22 -5.39 -3.32
CA ASN A 85 1.21 -6.85 -3.31
C ASN A 85 2.42 -7.43 -4.06
N ASN A 86 2.74 -6.91 -5.25
CA ASN A 86 3.92 -7.36 -6.00
C ASN A 86 5.23 -7.11 -5.23
N ALA A 87 5.34 -5.98 -4.52
CA ALA A 87 6.48 -5.68 -3.69
C ALA A 87 6.60 -6.65 -2.50
N GLU A 88 5.49 -6.95 -1.81
CA GLU A 88 5.45 -7.94 -0.73
C GLU A 88 5.83 -9.34 -1.21
N HIS A 89 5.26 -9.81 -2.32
CA HIS A 89 5.62 -11.09 -2.94
C HIS A 89 7.11 -11.15 -3.29
N HIS A 90 7.67 -10.07 -3.84
CA HIS A 90 9.10 -10.02 -4.14
C HIS A 90 9.96 -10.13 -2.86
N VAL A 91 9.57 -9.43 -1.78
CA VAL A 91 10.27 -9.53 -0.49
C VAL A 91 10.19 -10.95 0.07
N ASP A 92 9.04 -11.61 0.01
CA ASP A 92 8.87 -12.99 0.46
C ASP A 92 9.81 -13.96 -0.30
N HIS A 93 9.90 -13.84 -1.63
CA HIS A 93 10.84 -14.63 -2.43
C HIS A 93 12.30 -14.41 -2.03
N VAL A 94 12.68 -13.15 -1.79
CA VAL A 94 14.04 -12.78 -1.36
C VAL A 94 14.35 -13.34 0.03
N LEU A 95 13.41 -13.24 0.98
CA LEU A 95 13.58 -13.76 2.34
C LEU A 95 13.65 -15.29 2.37
N ARG A 96 12.92 -15.97 1.49
CA ARG A 96 12.94 -17.44 1.34
C ARG A 96 14.12 -17.97 0.52
N GLN A 97 14.99 -17.09 -0.01
CA GLN A 97 16.09 -17.43 -0.92
C GLN A 97 15.62 -18.19 -2.19
N MET A 98 14.37 -17.99 -2.61
CA MET A 98 13.82 -18.60 -3.81
C MET A 98 14.18 -17.76 -5.03
N SER A 99 14.60 -18.39 -6.11
CA SER A 99 14.77 -17.70 -7.38
C SER A 99 13.43 -17.23 -7.92
N HIS A 100 13.43 -16.14 -8.70
CA HIS A 100 12.22 -15.60 -9.34
C HIS A 100 11.53 -16.65 -10.24
N ALA A 101 12.27 -17.65 -10.74
CA ALA A 101 11.71 -18.75 -11.53
C ALA A 101 10.96 -19.78 -10.66
N GLU A 102 11.44 -20.04 -9.44
CA GLU A 102 10.81 -20.97 -8.49
C GLU A 102 9.54 -20.36 -7.89
N ALA A 103 9.58 -19.07 -7.58
CA ALA A 103 8.45 -18.25 -7.17
C ALA A 103 7.25 -18.32 -8.14
N VAL A 104 7.51 -18.07 -9.42
CA VAL A 104 6.47 -18.10 -10.48
C VAL A 104 5.91 -19.53 -10.65
N ALA A 105 6.73 -20.56 -10.44
CA ALA A 105 6.27 -21.94 -10.50
C ALA A 105 5.36 -22.30 -9.32
N GLU A 106 5.61 -21.77 -8.12
CA GLU A 106 4.80 -22.00 -6.92
C GLU A 106 3.45 -21.29 -7.00
N GLU A 107 3.40 -20.01 -7.41
CA GLU A 107 2.13 -19.29 -7.65
C GLU A 107 1.25 -20.01 -8.69
N GLN A 108 1.85 -20.54 -9.76
CA GLN A 108 1.13 -21.32 -10.77
C GLN A 108 0.68 -22.69 -10.24
N ALA A 109 1.37 -23.27 -9.27
CA ALA A 109 0.99 -24.53 -8.64
C ALA A 109 -0.15 -24.34 -7.62
N GLU A 110 -0.12 -23.25 -6.85
CA GLU A 110 -1.18 -22.88 -5.89
C GLU A 110 -2.48 -22.48 -6.61
N ALA A 111 -2.39 -21.70 -7.69
CA ALA A 111 -3.55 -21.33 -8.50
C ALA A 111 -4.26 -22.56 -9.12
N LYS A 112 -3.51 -23.64 -9.41
CA LYS A 112 -4.06 -24.91 -9.89
C LYS A 112 -4.69 -25.76 -8.79
N LYS A 113 -4.25 -25.63 -7.53
CA LYS A 113 -4.84 -26.34 -6.38
C LYS A 113 -6.15 -25.72 -5.89
N ASN A 114 -6.31 -24.39 -5.98
CA ASN A 114 -7.55 -23.71 -5.58
C ASN A 114 -8.69 -23.80 -6.60
N HIS A 115 -8.46 -24.41 -7.76
CA HIS A 115 -9.46 -24.63 -8.82
C HIS A 115 -9.89 -26.10 -8.94
N GLN A 116 -9.58 -26.93 -7.94
CA GLN A 116 -9.90 -28.36 -7.90
C GLN A 116 -10.87 -28.69 -6.76
#